data_AF-A0A370NFY2-F1
#
_entry.id   AF-A0A370NFY2-F1
#
_cell.length_a   1.000
_cell.length_b   1.000
_cell.length_c   1.000
_cell.angle_alpha   90.00
_cell.angle_beta   90.00
_cell.angle_gamma   90.00
#
_symmetry.space_group_name_H-M   'P 1'
#
loop_
_entity.id
_entity.type
_entity.pdbx_description
1 polymer ?
#
loop_
_entity_poly.entity_id
_entity_poly.type
_entity_poly.pdbx_seq_one_letter_code
_entity_poly.pdbx_strand_id
1 'polypeptide(L)'
;MAEAPPTEYFIQGITSTGKKFRPSDWSERLAGVMACFGPSPGGKGPNAYLQYSLYVRPTMIGDLKCVILDSRLRDIEPMAFDFVLNFAKDNDLVVTEACDLQLEHATPQAKRHVL
;
A
#
# COMPACT_ATOMS: atom_id res chain seq x y z
N MET A 1 -1.29 -13.25 -22.30
CA MET A 1 -2.51 -12.90 -21.55
C MET A 1 -2.15 -11.68 -20.73
N ALA A 2 -2.91 -10.59 -20.81
CA ALA A 2 -2.63 -9.45 -19.94
C ALA A 2 -3.01 -9.87 -18.52
N GLU A 3 -2.01 -10.16 -17.70
CA GLU A 3 -2.24 -10.42 -16.27
C GLU A 3 -2.77 -9.13 -15.66
N ALA A 4 -3.89 -9.23 -14.94
CA ALA A 4 -4.44 -8.06 -14.24
C ALA A 4 -3.36 -7.51 -13.28
N PRO A 5 -3.24 -6.18 -13.14
CA PRO A 5 -2.31 -5.62 -12.19
C PRO A 5 -2.62 -6.17 -10.79
N PRO A 6 -1.59 -6.45 -9.97
CA PRO A 6 -1.80 -6.88 -8.59
C PRO A 6 -2.68 -5.90 -7.83
N THR A 7 -3.59 -6.42 -7.03
CA THR A 7 -4.41 -5.61 -6.13
C THR A 7 -3.53 -5.06 -5.01
N GLU A 8 -3.59 -3.75 -4.78
CA GLU A 8 -2.98 -3.12 -3.60
C GLU A 8 -4.06 -2.75 -2.57
N TYR A 9 -3.74 -2.90 -1.29
CA TYR A 9 -4.58 -2.46 -0.18
C TYR A 9 -3.90 -1.32 0.56
N PHE A 10 -4.64 -0.27 0.86
CA PHE A 10 -4.22 0.84 1.69
C PHE A 10 -4.79 0.68 3.09
N ILE A 11 -3.92 0.41 4.05
CA ILE A 11 -4.24 0.43 5.48
C ILE A 11 -3.98 1.84 5.97
N GLN A 12 -5.04 2.56 6.30
CA GLN A 12 -4.97 3.97 6.67
C GLN A 12 -4.84 4.10 8.19
N GLY A 13 -3.99 5.04 8.64
CA GLY A 13 -3.78 5.36 10.04
C GLY A 13 -4.93 6.15 10.66
N ILE A 14 -6.16 5.77 10.33
CA ILE A 14 -7.41 6.31 10.83
C ILE A 14 -8.34 5.15 11.17
N THR A 15 -9.01 5.25 12.31
CA THR A 15 -9.98 4.24 12.74
C THR A 15 -11.31 4.40 11.99
N SER A 16 -12.17 3.39 12.04
CA SER A 16 -13.55 3.49 11.51
C SER A 16 -14.35 4.65 12.14
N THR A 17 -13.98 5.06 13.36
CA THR A 17 -14.53 6.20 14.09
C THR A 17 -13.88 7.56 13.76
N GLY A 18 -12.94 7.60 12.81
CA GLY A 18 -12.29 8.83 12.34
C GLY A 18 -11.13 9.33 13.22
N LYS A 19 -10.63 8.52 14.15
CA LYS A 19 -9.50 8.90 15.03
C LYS A 19 -8.18 8.53 14.39
N LYS A 20 -7.19 9.44 14.43
CA LYS A 20 -5.82 9.14 13.97
C LYS A 20 -5.19 8.07 14.85
N PHE A 21 -4.64 7.04 14.23
CA PHE A 21 -3.92 5.95 14.89
C PHE A 21 -2.54 6.41 15.37
N ARG A 22 -2.08 5.81 16.48
CA ARG A 22 -0.82 6.16 17.16
C ARG A 22 -0.08 4.88 17.55
N PRO A 23 1.26 4.92 17.67
CA PRO A 23 2.14 6.09 17.50
C PRO A 23 2.26 6.55 16.04
N SER A 24 2.82 7.73 15.80
CA SER A 24 2.93 8.30 14.43
C SER A 24 3.92 7.57 13.51
N ASP A 25 4.74 6.67 14.05
CA ASP A 25 5.71 5.85 13.33
C ASP A 25 5.21 4.40 13.13
N TRP A 26 3.91 4.14 13.35
CA TRP A 26 3.33 2.79 13.25
C TRP A 26 3.52 2.17 11.86
N SER A 27 3.42 2.97 10.79
CA SER A 27 3.55 2.49 9.41
C SER A 27 4.94 1.98 9.13
N GLU A 28 5.96 2.71 9.59
CA GLU A 28 7.37 2.38 9.46
C GLU A 28 7.71 1.15 10.31
N ARG A 29 7.12 1.03 11.50
CA ARG A 29 7.28 -0.15 12.37
C ARG A 29 6.69 -1.40 11.73
N LEU A 30 5.46 -1.33 11.22
CA LEU A 30 4.81 -2.45 10.56
C LEU A 30 5.59 -2.87 9.31
N ALA A 31 5.96 -1.93 8.44
CA ALA A 31 6.75 -2.23 7.25
C ALA A 31 8.15 -2.80 7.58
N GLY A 32 8.77 -2.37 8.68
CA GLY A 32 10.03 -2.91 9.17
C GLY A 32 9.94 -4.37 9.59
N VAL A 33 8.85 -4.78 10.26
CA VAL A 33 8.57 -6.19 10.58
C VAL A 33 8.46 -7.04 9.31
N MET A 34 7.95 -6.44 8.23
CA MET A 34 7.71 -7.12 6.96
C MET A 34 8.89 -7.06 5.98
N ALA A 35 10.02 -6.43 6.35
CA ALA A 35 11.15 -6.19 5.46
C ALA A 35 11.80 -7.47 4.90
N CYS A 36 11.67 -8.60 5.60
CA CYS A 36 12.24 -9.88 5.16
C CYS A 36 11.43 -10.61 4.08
N PHE A 37 10.20 -10.17 3.79
CA PHE A 37 9.33 -10.83 2.83
C PHE A 37 9.51 -10.24 1.44
N GLY A 38 9.97 -11.05 0.49
CA GLY A 38 10.14 -10.64 -0.91
C GLY A 38 11.54 -10.18 -1.29
N PRO A 39 11.75 -9.83 -2.57
CA PRO A 39 13.02 -9.31 -3.01
C PRO A 39 13.25 -7.93 -2.38
N SER A 40 14.25 -7.83 -1.49
CA SER A 40 14.70 -6.53 -1.00
C SER A 40 15.27 -5.73 -2.19
N PRO A 41 14.84 -4.47 -2.39
CA PRO A 41 15.29 -3.65 -3.52
C PRO A 41 16.82 -3.42 -3.54
N GLY A 42 17.48 -3.63 -2.41
CA GLY A 42 18.92 -3.74 -2.25
C GLY A 42 19.23 -5.22 -2.04
N GLY A 43 19.96 -5.82 -2.98
CA GLY A 43 20.36 -7.22 -2.89
C GLY A 43 21.11 -7.59 -1.61
N LYS A 44 21.69 -8.80 -1.55
CA LYS A 44 22.48 -9.27 -0.41
C LYS A 44 23.69 -8.37 -0.13
N GLY A 45 23.50 -7.31 0.65
CA GLY A 45 24.50 -6.31 0.97
C GLY A 45 24.25 -5.72 2.36
N PRO A 46 25.22 -4.97 2.92
CA PRO A 46 25.24 -4.56 4.32
C PRO A 46 24.08 -3.65 4.79
N ASN A 47 23.13 -3.29 3.92
CA ASN A 47 21.96 -2.47 4.24
C ASN A 47 20.62 -3.07 3.78
N ALA A 48 20.59 -4.34 3.36
CA ALA A 48 19.37 -4.96 2.80
C ALA A 48 18.21 -5.03 3.81
N TYR A 49 18.52 -5.06 5.11
CA TYR A 49 17.54 -5.04 6.21
C TYR A 49 17.02 -3.63 6.55
N LEU A 50 17.69 -2.58 6.06
CA LEU A 50 17.26 -1.18 6.27
C LEU A 50 16.19 -0.74 5.24
N GLN A 51 15.84 -1.63 4.32
CA GLN A 51 14.90 -1.35 3.24
C GLN A 51 13.61 -2.12 3.46
N TYR A 52 12.49 -1.46 3.18
CA TYR A 52 11.18 -2.10 3.26
C TYR A 52 10.99 -3.10 2.11
N SER A 53 10.13 -4.08 2.36
CA SER A 53 9.67 -5.01 1.32
C SER A 53 8.95 -4.25 0.20
N LEU A 54 9.06 -4.74 -1.04
CA LEU A 54 8.23 -4.25 -2.14
C LEU A 54 6.74 -4.48 -1.90
N TYR A 55 6.38 -5.47 -1.08
CA TYR A 55 5.00 -5.87 -0.83
C TYR A 55 4.35 -5.16 0.36
N VAL A 56 5.14 -4.61 1.28
CA VAL A 56 4.63 -3.87 2.44
C VAL A 56 5.43 -2.60 2.61
N ARG A 57 4.82 -1.45 2.26
CA ARG A 57 5.51 -0.16 2.16
C ARG A 57 4.81 0.91 2.98
N PRO A 58 5.53 1.69 3.80
CA PRO A 58 4.93 2.85 4.46
C PRO A 58 4.75 3.98 3.44
N THR A 59 3.64 4.71 3.57
CA THR A 59 3.34 5.87 2.72
C THR A 59 2.55 6.93 3.50
N MET A 60 2.30 8.07 2.85
CA MET A 60 1.46 9.15 3.35
C MET A 60 0.38 9.46 2.33
N ILE A 61 -0.88 9.51 2.77
CA ILE A 61 -2.01 10.00 1.96
C ILE A 61 -2.51 11.28 2.65
N GLY A 62 -2.18 12.43 2.07
CA GLY A 62 -2.30 13.71 2.76
C GLY A 62 -1.47 13.70 4.05
N ASP A 63 -2.13 13.98 5.19
CA ASP A 63 -1.51 13.99 6.52
C ASP A 63 -1.71 12.68 7.32
N LEU A 64 -2.14 11.61 6.65
CA LEU A 64 -2.35 10.31 7.27
C LEU A 64 -1.24 9.33 6.88
N LYS A 65 -0.61 8.76 7.92
CA LYS A 65 0.30 7.62 7.80
C LYS A 65 -0.48 6.42 7.31
N CYS A 66 0.03 5.73 6.30
CA CYS A 66 -0.61 4.57 5.70
C CYS A 66 0.41 3.46 5.41
N VAL A 67 -0.06 2.24 5.20
CA VAL A 67 0.72 1.11 4.69
C VAL A 67 0.07 0.58 3.43
N ILE A 68 0.87 0.38 2.38
CA ILE A 68 0.48 -0.30 1.15
C ILE A 68 0.80 -1.78 1.33
N LEU A 69 -0.17 -2.66 1.05
CA LEU A 69 -0.03 -4.10 1.05
C LEU A 69 -0.36 -4.64 -0.36
N ASP A 70 0.60 -5.32 -0.99
CA ASP A 70 0.45 -5.92 -2.31
C ASP A 70 -0.10 -7.36 -2.22
N SER A 71 -1.10 -7.69 -3.03
CA SER A 71 -1.74 -9.01 -3.03
C SER A 71 -0.80 -10.16 -3.38
N ARG A 72 0.30 -9.90 -4.11
CA ARG A 72 1.31 -10.92 -4.43
C ARG A 72 2.00 -11.49 -3.20
N LEU A 73 2.02 -10.76 -2.08
CA LEU A 73 2.53 -11.32 -0.83
C LEU A 73 1.71 -12.54 -0.41
N ARG A 74 0.41 -12.58 -0.71
CA ARG A 74 -0.45 -13.72 -0.38
C ARG A 74 0.00 -14.99 -1.10
N ASP A 75 0.48 -14.89 -2.33
CA ASP A 75 0.94 -16.04 -3.11
C ASP A 75 2.32 -16.53 -2.64
N ILE A 76 3.11 -15.65 -2.02
CA ILE A 76 4.48 -15.95 -1.56
C ILE A 76 4.47 -16.46 -0.13
N GLU A 77 3.80 -15.73 0.76
CA GLU A 77 3.73 -16.01 2.19
C GLU A 77 2.33 -15.59 2.72
N PRO A 78 1.33 -16.47 2.63
CA PRO A 78 -0.04 -16.18 3.04
C PRO A 78 -0.16 -15.71 4.50
N MET A 79 0.64 -16.30 5.41
CA MET A 79 0.61 -15.95 6.83
C MET A 79 1.09 -14.51 7.06
N ALA A 80 2.07 -14.04 6.28
CA ALA A 80 2.56 -12.68 6.33
C ALA A 80 1.51 -11.68 5.81
N PHE A 81 0.82 -12.03 4.73
CA PHE A 81 -0.29 -11.23 4.22
C PHE A 81 -1.43 -11.10 5.25
N ASP A 82 -1.86 -12.24 5.82
CA ASP A 82 -2.91 -12.27 6.83
C ASP A 82 -2.48 -11.53 8.11
N PHE A 83 -1.20 -11.59 8.51
CA PHE A 83 -0.69 -10.82 9.64
C PHE A 83 -0.93 -9.31 9.45
N VAL A 84 -0.64 -8.77 8.26
CA VAL A 84 -0.81 -7.34 7.99
C VAL A 84 -2.28 -6.94 7.98
N LEU A 85 -3.17 -7.77 7.41
CA LEU A 85 -4.62 -7.51 7.43
C LEU A 85 -5.21 -7.65 8.84
N ASN A 86 -4.78 -8.64 9.61
CA ASN A 86 -5.22 -8.80 11.00
C ASN A 86 -4.72 -7.65 11.88
N PHE A 87 -3.51 -7.13 11.66
CA PHE A 87 -3.04 -5.92 12.32
C PHE A 87 -4.01 -4.75 12.09
N ALA A 88 -4.48 -4.54 10.85
CA ALA A 88 -5.45 -3.50 10.56
C ALA A 88 -6.77 -3.72 11.30
N LYS A 89 -7.29 -4.95 11.24
CA LYS A 89 -8.55 -5.34 11.89
C LYS A 89 -8.51 -5.16 13.41
N ASP A 90 -7.45 -5.65 14.06
CA ASP A 90 -7.30 -5.62 15.51
C ASP A 90 -7.17 -4.18 16.05
N ASN A 91 -6.72 -3.26 15.20
CA ASN A 91 -6.58 -1.84 15.52
C ASN A 91 -7.71 -0.95 14.95
N ASP A 92 -8.80 -1.55 14.43
CA ASP A 92 -9.94 -0.85 13.83
C ASP A 92 -9.55 0.11 12.69
N LEU A 93 -8.48 -0.20 11.96
CA LEU A 93 -7.97 0.64 10.88
C LEU A 93 -8.78 0.49 9.60
N VAL A 94 -9.02 1.61 8.92
CA VAL A 94 -9.67 1.62 7.61
C VAL A 94 -8.76 0.97 6.57
N VAL A 95 -9.29 0.00 5.83
CA VAL A 95 -8.61 -0.66 4.71
C VAL A 95 -9.40 -0.39 3.43
N THR A 96 -8.72 0.11 2.40
CA THR A 96 -9.31 0.37 1.08
C THR A 96 -8.50 -0.30 -0.01
N GLU A 97 -9.17 -0.95 -0.96
CA GLU A 97 -8.53 -1.46 -2.16
C GLU A 97 -8.18 -0.31 -3.10
N ALA A 98 -6.99 -0.37 -3.70
CA ALA A 98 -6.59 0.51 -4.78
C ALA A 98 -7.47 0.22 -6.00
N CYS A 99 -8.53 1.01 -6.19
CA CYS A 99 -9.20 1.03 -7.49
C CYS A 99 -8.31 1.81 -8.47
N ASP A 100 -7.99 1.17 -9.59
CA ASP A 100 -7.42 1.81 -10.76
C ASP A 100 -8.41 2.91 -11.21
N LEU A 101 -8.20 4.15 -10.77
CA LEU A 101 -8.77 5.29 -11.46
C LEU A 101 -7.99 5.39 -12.76
N GLN A 102 -8.47 4.66 -13.78
CA GLN A 102 -8.18 5.01 -15.16
C GLN A 102 -8.65 6.45 -15.32
N LEU A 103 -7.72 7.41 -15.15
CA LEU A 103 -7.91 8.78 -15.54
C LEU A 103 -8.06 8.74 -17.06
N GLU A 104 -9.27 8.46 -17.52
CA GLU A 104 -9.67 8.63 -18.91
C GLU A 104 -9.16 10.00 -19.32
N HIS A 105 -8.22 10.01 -20.25
CA HIS A 105 -7.63 11.22 -20.80
C HIS A 105 -8.75 12.13 -21.29
N ALA A 106 -9.18 13.08 -20.46
CA ALA A 106 -10.03 14.18 -20.84
C ALA A 106 -9.19 15.10 -21.75
N THR A 107 -9.04 14.69 -23.00
CA THR A 107 -8.54 15.55 -24.07
C THR A 107 -9.64 16.60 -24.33
N PRO A 108 -9.36 17.90 -24.19
CA PRO A 108 -10.35 18.92 -24.50
C PRO A 108 -10.66 18.86 -26.00
N GLN A 109 -11.89 18.49 -26.36
CA GLN A 109 -12.36 18.50 -27.73
C GLN A 109 -12.41 19.96 -28.22
N ALA A 110 -11.44 20.34 -29.05
CA ALA A 110 -11.43 21.64 -29.71
C ALA A 110 -12.64 21.75 -30.65
N LYS A 111 -13.63 22.58 -30.26
CA LYS A 111 -14.73 22.98 -31.14
C LYS A 111 -14.16 23.82 -32.29
N ARG A 112 -13.96 23.21 -33.46
CA ARG A 112 -13.79 23.95 -34.71
C ARG A 112 -15.14 24.59 -35.06
N HIS A 113 -15.27 25.87 -34.73
CA HIS A 113 -16.22 26.76 -35.39
C HIS A 113 -15.78 26.88 -36.86
N VAL A 114 -16.63 26.47 -37.80
CA VAL A 114 -16.47 26.79 -39.22
C VAL A 114 -17.54 27.84 -39.52
N LEU A 115 -17.08 28.98 -40.04
CA LEU A 115 -17.89 30.09 -40.57
C LEU A 115 -18.69 29.66 -41.80
#